data_AF-A0A167NJX4-F1
#
_entry.id   AF-A0A167NJX4-F1
#
_cell.length_a   1.000
_cell.length_b   1.000
_cell.length_c   1.000
_cell.angle_alpha   90.00
_cell.angle_beta   90.00
_cell.angle_gamma   90.00
#
_symmetry.space_group_name_H-M   'P 1'
#
loop_
_entity.id
_entity.type
_entity.pdbx_description
1 polymer ?
#
loop_
_entity_poly.entity_id
_entity_poly.type
_entity_poly.pdbx_seq_one_letter_code
_entity_poly.pdbx_strand_id
1 'polypeptide(L)'
;MSTFHPFSNLPIELRTQIWIDAIPAQDEPAVFIYRVGCCTMTRRVYWDDHAEHLLQFDYYFNLFSRVQALDGLLSASQESRAITLDWLSRQDVLSRRRYAGGTLHVVRRFNPKIDTLYLPTPCVVHFGTQLIDLLYQPENYDQRIGPQRTHLRRLAIPRAAFNNGEVEILSAVIEYLEDLETLYVVLNHGDVDNADEGVGEQIPRTRWEFCNHSLSDRERDDLLTGS
;
A
#
# COMPACT_ATOMS: atom_id res chain seq x y z
N MET A 1 8.59 -41.16 -7.68
CA MET A 1 8.64 -40.05 -8.66
C MET A 1 7.22 -39.54 -8.85
N SER A 2 6.87 -38.42 -8.22
CA SER A 2 5.52 -37.84 -8.33
C SER A 2 5.41 -37.06 -9.63
N THR A 3 4.80 -37.64 -10.66
CA THR A 3 4.47 -36.95 -11.90
C THR A 3 3.36 -35.94 -11.62
N PHE A 4 3.70 -34.66 -11.60
CA PHE A 4 2.74 -33.56 -11.58
C PHE A 4 1.79 -33.75 -12.76
N HIS A 5 0.50 -33.97 -12.49
CA HIS A 5 -0.49 -34.13 -13.56
C HIS A 5 -0.51 -32.85 -14.42
N PRO A 6 -0.48 -32.93 -15.76
CA PRO A 6 -0.55 -31.74 -16.59
C PRO A 6 -1.88 -31.05 -16.30
N PHE A 7 -1.82 -29.80 -15.84
CA PHE A 7 -2.99 -28.97 -15.56
C PHE A 7 -4.03 -29.04 -16.69
N SER A 8 -3.57 -29.15 -17.95
CA SER A 8 -4.39 -29.31 -19.16
C SER A 8 -5.27 -30.56 -19.22
N ASN A 9 -4.95 -31.62 -18.47
CA ASN A 9 -5.73 -32.87 -18.45
C ASN A 9 -6.89 -32.84 -17.46
N LEU A 10 -7.00 -31.78 -16.65
CA LEU A 10 -8.13 -31.60 -15.75
C LEU A 10 -9.40 -31.26 -16.55
N PRO A 11 -10.58 -31.73 -16.10
CA PRO A 11 -11.87 -31.23 -16.58
C PRO A 11 -11.93 -29.70 -16.61
N ILE A 12 -12.65 -29.15 -17.58
CA ILE A 12 -12.72 -27.69 -17.80
C ILE A 12 -13.25 -26.97 -16.55
N GLU A 13 -14.16 -27.59 -15.81
CA GLU A 13 -14.74 -27.07 -14.57
C GLU A 13 -13.65 -26.89 -13.50
N LEU A 14 -12.76 -27.88 -13.33
CA LEU A 14 -11.67 -27.79 -12.37
C LEU A 14 -10.60 -26.77 -12.80
N ARG A 15 -10.26 -26.72 -14.09
CA ARG A 15 -9.30 -25.72 -14.60
C ARG A 15 -9.83 -24.30 -14.40
N THR A 16 -11.11 -24.09 -14.69
CA THR A 16 -11.79 -22.80 -14.50
C THR A 16 -11.80 -22.41 -13.02
N GLN A 17 -12.14 -23.35 -12.13
CA GLN A 17 -12.15 -23.07 -10.69
C GLN A 17 -10.76 -22.72 -10.17
N ILE A 18 -9.71 -23.44 -10.58
CA ILE A 18 -8.33 -23.13 -10.18
C ILE A 18 -7.93 -21.72 -10.64
N TRP A 19 -8.33 -21.30 -11.84
CA TRP A 19 -8.05 -19.94 -12.31
C TRP A 19 -8.84 -18.88 -11.55
N ILE A 20 -10.10 -19.14 -11.20
CA ILE A 20 -10.88 -18.24 -10.36
C ILE A 20 -10.24 -18.10 -8.97
N ASP A 21 -9.83 -19.21 -8.37
CA ASP A 21 -9.22 -19.24 -7.03
C ASP A 21 -7.82 -18.62 -7.01
N ALA A 22 -7.12 -18.59 -8.16
CA ALA A 22 -5.82 -17.94 -8.29
C ALA A 22 -5.91 -16.40 -8.37
N ILE A 23 -7.10 -15.85 -8.63
CA ILE A 23 -7.34 -14.41 -8.68
C ILE A 23 -7.61 -13.90 -7.25
N PRO A 24 -7.08 -12.74 -6.85
CA PRO A 24 -7.39 -12.15 -5.56
C PRO A 24 -8.91 -11.98 -5.37
N ALA A 25 -9.43 -12.50 -4.25
CA ALA A 25 -10.85 -12.43 -3.95
C ALA A 25 -11.35 -10.98 -3.77
N GLN A 26 -10.49 -10.09 -3.26
CA GLN A 26 -10.77 -8.67 -3.04
C GLN A 26 -9.54 -7.80 -3.31
N ASP A 27 -9.77 -6.48 -3.37
CA ASP A 27 -8.71 -5.49 -3.35
C ASP A 27 -8.03 -5.49 -1.97
N GLU A 28 -6.91 -6.20 -1.84
CA GLU A 28 -6.18 -6.29 -0.57
C GLU A 28 -5.35 -5.02 -0.29
N PRO A 29 -5.18 -4.64 1.00
CA PRO A 29 -4.25 -3.61 1.40
C PRO A 29 -2.86 -3.83 0.80
N ALA A 30 -2.28 -2.81 0.17
CA ALA A 30 -0.90 -2.85 -0.30
C ALA A 30 -0.08 -1.66 0.19
N VAL A 31 1.24 -1.84 0.13
CA VAL A 31 2.21 -0.79 0.42
C VAL A 31 2.66 -0.15 -0.89
N PHE A 32 2.51 1.17 -0.97
CA PHE A 32 2.95 1.97 -2.11
C PHE A 32 4.15 2.81 -1.71
N ILE A 33 5.22 2.77 -2.50
CA ILE A 33 6.42 3.57 -2.24
C ILE A 33 6.21 4.97 -2.82
N TYR A 34 6.32 5.98 -1.97
CA TYR A 34 6.27 7.38 -2.38
C TYR A 34 7.39 7.71 -3.37
N ARG A 35 7.04 8.54 -4.35
CA ARG A 35 7.99 9.11 -5.31
C ARG A 35 7.74 10.60 -5.39
N VAL A 36 8.82 11.38 -5.43
CA VAL A 36 8.71 12.84 -5.59
C VAL A 36 7.87 13.15 -6.83
N GLY A 37 6.90 14.06 -6.68
CA GLY A 37 5.97 14.44 -7.75
C GLY A 37 4.77 13.51 -7.96
N CYS A 38 4.60 12.46 -7.14
CA CYS A 38 3.41 11.60 -7.23
C CYS A 38 2.17 12.18 -6.53
N CYS A 39 2.35 13.25 -5.75
CA CYS A 39 1.28 13.94 -5.06
C CYS A 39 0.83 15.16 -5.86
N THR A 40 -0.46 15.25 -6.15
CA THR A 40 -1.09 16.41 -6.77
C THR A 40 -2.14 16.97 -5.82
N MET A 41 -2.29 18.29 -5.78
CA MET A 41 -3.26 18.97 -4.94
C MET A 41 -4.33 19.60 -5.81
N THR A 42 -5.60 19.46 -5.42
CA THR A 42 -6.67 20.27 -6.00
C THR A 42 -7.23 21.21 -4.95
N ARG A 43 -7.39 22.47 -5.35
CA ARG A 43 -8.03 23.51 -4.55
C ARG A 43 -9.53 23.48 -4.77
N ARG A 44 -10.29 23.48 -3.68
CA ARG A 44 -11.74 23.66 -3.70
C ARG A 44 -12.11 24.84 -2.82
N VAL A 45 -13.04 25.65 -3.31
CA VAL A 45 -13.67 26.70 -2.52
C VAL A 45 -14.98 26.14 -2.00
N TYR A 46 -15.17 26.16 -0.70
CA TYR A 46 -16.44 25.81 -0.08
C TYR A 46 -16.88 26.91 0.87
N TRP A 47 -18.15 26.88 1.23
CA TRP A 47 -18.75 27.81 2.17
C TRP A 47 -18.80 27.14 3.53
N ASP A 48 -18.36 27.85 4.57
CA ASP A 48 -18.60 27.41 5.93
C ASP A 48 -19.98 27.84 6.43
N ASP A 49 -20.35 27.37 7.63
CA ASP A 49 -21.61 27.69 8.28
C ASP A 49 -21.76 29.19 8.62
N HIS A 50 -20.68 29.97 8.47
CA HIS A 50 -20.64 31.43 8.66
C HIS A 50 -20.66 32.21 7.34
N ALA A 51 -20.93 31.52 6.21
CA ALA A 51 -20.95 32.09 4.87
C ALA A 51 -19.61 32.73 4.44
N GLU A 52 -18.50 32.25 5.00
CA GLU A 52 -17.17 32.63 4.58
C GLU A 52 -16.59 31.61 3.59
N HIS A 53 -15.75 32.10 2.68
CA HIS A 53 -15.03 31.24 1.75
C HIS A 53 -13.86 30.56 2.45
N LEU A 54 -13.88 29.23 2.48
CA LEU A 54 -12.76 28.42 2.94
C LEU A 54 -12.11 27.70 1.76
N LEU A 55 -10.78 27.68 1.75
CA LEU A 55 -10.02 26.83 0.86
C LEU A 55 -9.81 25.45 1.46
N GLN A 56 -10.33 24.43 0.80
CA GLN A 56 -9.98 23.05 1.06
C GLN A 56 -8.97 22.58 0.02
N PHE A 57 -7.93 21.88 0.47
CA PHE A 57 -7.01 21.18 -0.41
C PHE A 57 -7.23 19.67 -0.29
N ASP A 58 -7.51 19.05 -1.43
CA ASP A 58 -7.59 17.60 -1.57
C ASP A 58 -6.29 17.09 -2.19
N TYR A 59 -5.57 16.21 -1.48
CA TYR A 59 -4.34 15.60 -2.00
C TYR A 59 -4.65 14.27 -2.67
N TYR A 60 -4.10 14.09 -3.86
CA TYR A 60 -4.22 12.87 -4.65
C TYR A 60 -2.85 12.29 -4.93
N PHE A 61 -2.66 11.05 -4.51
CA PHE A 61 -1.48 10.27 -4.85
C PHE A 61 -1.72 9.53 -6.17
N ASN A 62 -1.06 9.98 -7.22
CA ASN A 62 -1.01 9.32 -8.53
C ASN A 62 0.00 8.17 -8.53
N LEU A 63 -0.17 7.27 -7.56
CA LEU A 63 0.67 6.11 -7.36
C LEU A 63 0.03 4.88 -7.98
N PHE A 64 0.85 4.15 -8.73
CA PHE A 64 0.47 2.91 -9.39
C PHE A 64 1.47 1.83 -9.05
N SER A 65 0.99 0.68 -8.59
CA SER A 65 1.81 -0.49 -8.29
C SER A 65 1.49 -1.60 -9.27
N ARG A 66 2.52 -2.32 -9.73
CA ARG A 66 2.36 -3.43 -10.67
C ARG A 66 1.86 -4.66 -9.92
N VAL A 67 0.75 -5.25 -10.37
CA VAL A 67 0.19 -6.46 -9.77
C VAL A 67 0.79 -7.68 -10.46
N GLN A 68 2.00 -8.07 -10.05
CA GLN A 68 2.76 -9.13 -10.72
C GLN A 68 2.03 -10.48 -10.80
N ALA A 69 1.23 -10.80 -9.78
CA ALA A 69 0.40 -12.01 -9.78
C ALA A 69 -0.55 -12.05 -10.99
N LEU A 70 -1.19 -10.93 -11.32
CA LEU A 70 -2.11 -10.84 -12.46
C LEU A 70 -1.39 -10.86 -13.80
N ASP A 71 -0.17 -10.30 -13.89
CA ASP A 71 0.66 -10.42 -15.10
C ASP A 71 1.01 -11.89 -15.41
N GLY A 72 1.25 -12.70 -14.37
CA GLY A 72 1.43 -14.15 -14.49
C GLY A 72 0.16 -14.83 -15.04
N LEU A 73 -1.00 -14.51 -14.47
CA LEU A 73 -2.27 -15.09 -14.93
C LEU A 73 -2.63 -14.68 -16.38
N LEU A 74 -2.32 -13.45 -16.79
CA LEU A 74 -2.56 -12.97 -18.16
C LEU A 74 -1.70 -13.66 -19.22
N SER A 75 -0.58 -14.25 -18.82
CA SER A 75 0.39 -14.91 -19.71
C SER A 75 0.33 -16.45 -19.63
N ALA A 76 -0.30 -17.02 -18.59
CA ALA A 76 -0.32 -18.47 -18.36
C ALA A 76 -1.11 -19.27 -19.42
N SER A 77 -2.31 -18.81 -19.81
CA SER A 77 -3.16 -19.48 -20.82
C SER A 77 -4.27 -18.56 -21.33
N GLN A 78 -4.93 -18.93 -22.44
CA GLN A 78 -6.08 -18.19 -22.95
C GLN A 78 -7.26 -18.19 -21.96
N GLU A 79 -7.50 -19.31 -21.27
CA GLU A 79 -8.55 -19.44 -20.24
C GLU A 79 -8.27 -18.51 -19.06
N SER A 80 -7.06 -18.60 -18.49
CA SER A 80 -6.62 -17.74 -17.38
C SER A 80 -6.72 -16.25 -17.75
N ARG A 81 -6.31 -15.91 -18.97
CA ARG A 81 -6.39 -14.54 -19.49
C ARG A 81 -7.83 -14.04 -19.58
N ALA A 82 -8.76 -14.86 -20.10
CA ALA A 82 -10.17 -14.49 -20.19
C ALA A 82 -10.77 -14.21 -18.80
N ILE A 83 -10.55 -15.11 -17.84
CA ILE A 83 -11.05 -14.98 -16.47
C ILE A 83 -10.42 -13.75 -15.79
N THR A 84 -9.11 -13.53 -15.94
CA THR A 84 -8.43 -12.37 -15.37
C THR A 84 -8.95 -11.05 -15.94
N LEU A 85 -9.21 -10.99 -17.25
CA LEU A 85 -9.76 -9.78 -17.89
C LEU A 85 -11.20 -9.49 -17.48
N ASP A 86 -12.01 -10.53 -17.26
CA ASP A 86 -13.38 -10.41 -16.72
C ASP A 86 -13.38 -9.97 -15.26
N TRP A 87 -12.44 -10.46 -14.44
CA TRP A 87 -12.28 -9.94 -13.08
C TRP A 87 -11.86 -8.46 -13.10
N LEU A 88 -10.89 -8.09 -13.93
CA LEU A 88 -10.41 -6.72 -14.03
C LEU A 88 -11.48 -5.71 -14.47
N SER A 89 -12.40 -6.09 -15.36
CA SER A 89 -13.50 -5.20 -15.77
C SER A 89 -14.50 -4.93 -14.64
N ARG A 90 -14.60 -5.84 -13.66
CA ARG A 90 -15.44 -5.65 -12.47
C ARG A 90 -14.78 -4.74 -11.41
N GLN A 91 -13.46 -4.56 -11.47
CA GLN A 91 -12.68 -3.75 -10.52
C GLN A 91 -12.47 -2.29 -10.99
N ASP A 92 -13.44 -1.78 -11.75
CA ASP A 92 -13.46 -0.68 -12.76
C ASP A 92 -12.78 0.67 -12.44
N VAL A 93 -12.11 0.83 -11.30
CA VAL A 93 -11.48 2.10 -10.86
C VAL A 93 -10.03 1.94 -10.42
N LEU A 94 -9.62 0.72 -10.03
CA LEU A 94 -8.31 0.51 -9.41
C LEU A 94 -7.26 0.07 -10.41
N SER A 95 -7.61 -0.68 -11.46
CA SER A 95 -6.62 -1.21 -12.39
C SER A 95 -6.51 -0.45 -13.72
N ARG A 96 -5.32 0.02 -14.10
CA ARG A 96 -5.03 0.47 -15.48
C ARG A 96 -4.26 -0.61 -16.23
N ARG A 97 -4.54 -0.70 -17.54
CA ARG A 97 -3.78 -1.51 -18.48
C ARG A 97 -2.66 -0.67 -19.05
N ARG A 98 -1.41 -1.12 -18.92
CA ARG A 98 -0.24 -0.47 -19.54
C ARG A 98 0.42 -1.44 -20.50
N TYR A 99 0.61 -1.00 -21.74
CA TYR A 99 1.44 -1.71 -22.70
C TYR A 99 2.88 -1.20 -22.57
N ALA A 100 3.82 -2.09 -22.28
CA ALA A 100 5.25 -1.78 -22.32
C ALA A 100 5.99 -2.93 -23.00
N GLY A 101 6.77 -2.62 -24.04
CA GLY A 101 7.54 -3.63 -24.78
C GLY A 101 6.69 -4.77 -25.36
N GLY A 102 5.45 -4.48 -25.78
CA GLY A 102 4.51 -5.49 -26.31
C GLY A 102 3.82 -6.36 -25.25
N THR A 103 4.13 -6.18 -23.97
CA THR A 103 3.51 -6.91 -22.86
C THR A 103 2.44 -6.06 -22.18
N LEU A 104 1.30 -6.68 -21.86
CA LEU A 104 0.23 -6.08 -21.08
C LEU A 104 0.56 -6.19 -19.59
N HIS A 105 0.60 -5.06 -18.90
CA HIS A 105 0.77 -4.98 -17.46
C HIS A 105 -0.50 -4.48 -16.79
N VAL A 106 -0.83 -5.10 -15.66
CA VAL A 106 -1.86 -4.63 -14.76
C VAL A 106 -1.20 -3.78 -13.68
N VAL A 107 -1.64 -2.53 -13.58
CA VAL A 107 -1.24 -1.64 -12.48
C VAL A 107 -2.45 -1.28 -11.65
N ARG A 108 -2.32 -1.34 -10.33
CA ARG A 108 -3.32 -0.95 -9.34
C ARG A 108 -3.02 0.46 -8.84
N ARG A 109 -4.05 1.30 -8.79
CA ARG A 109 -4.02 2.66 -8.24
C ARG A 109 -4.05 2.58 -6.72
N PHE A 110 -3.33 3.48 -6.07
CA PHE A 110 -3.40 3.68 -4.64
C PHE A 110 -4.83 3.96 -4.16
N ASN A 111 -5.29 3.16 -3.21
CA ASN A 111 -6.57 3.28 -2.53
C ASN A 111 -6.35 3.82 -1.10
N PRO A 112 -6.59 5.13 -0.87
CA PRO A 112 -6.34 5.77 0.42
C PRO A 112 -7.03 5.11 1.62
N LYS A 113 -8.12 4.36 1.40
CA LYS A 113 -8.89 3.72 2.47
C LYS A 113 -8.23 2.48 3.04
N ILE A 114 -7.49 1.73 2.23
CA ILE A 114 -6.93 0.42 2.62
C ILE A 114 -5.41 0.35 2.46
N ASP A 115 -4.83 1.15 1.58
CA ASP A 115 -3.41 1.10 1.30
C ASP A 115 -2.58 1.92 2.28
N THR A 116 -1.29 1.57 2.35
CA THR A 116 -0.29 2.26 3.15
C THR A 116 0.72 2.93 2.23
N LEU A 117 1.00 4.21 2.45
CA LEU A 117 2.07 4.92 1.77
C LEU A 117 3.37 4.73 2.55
N TYR A 118 4.39 4.14 1.93
CA TYR A 118 5.73 4.07 2.48
C TYR A 118 6.57 5.26 1.99
N LEU A 119 7.13 6.03 2.93
CA LEU A 119 8.10 7.08 2.64
C LEU A 119 9.52 6.53 2.91
N PRO A 120 10.34 6.31 1.88
CA PRO A 120 11.77 6.08 2.09
C PRO A 120 12.39 7.26 2.86
N THR A 121 13.41 7.00 3.68
CA THR A 121 14.21 8.00 4.42
C THR A 121 14.46 9.29 3.60
N PRO A 122 15.14 9.25 2.42
CA PRO A 122 15.43 10.47 1.66
C PRO A 122 14.18 11.24 1.19
N CYS A 123 13.02 10.59 1.17
CA CYS A 123 11.77 11.20 0.74
C CYS A 123 10.96 11.83 1.89
N VAL A 124 11.28 11.56 3.16
CA VAL A 124 10.50 12.07 4.31
C VAL A 124 10.54 13.60 4.33
N VAL A 125 11.74 14.18 4.14
CA VAL A 125 11.90 15.63 4.08
C VAL A 125 11.16 16.21 2.88
N HIS A 126 11.35 15.64 1.69
CA HIS A 126 10.66 16.09 0.49
C HIS A 126 9.14 16.04 0.60
N PHE A 127 8.60 15.01 1.24
CA PHE A 127 7.18 14.90 1.49
C PHE A 127 6.68 16.04 2.38
N GLY A 128 7.33 16.29 3.53
CA GLY A 128 6.96 17.37 4.44
C GLY A 128 7.12 18.76 3.80
N THR A 129 8.24 19.02 3.14
CA THR A 129 8.46 20.29 2.43
C THR A 129 7.44 20.49 1.32
N GLN A 130 7.09 19.46 0.55
CA GLN A 130 6.07 19.58 -0.49
C GLN A 130 4.72 19.99 0.11
N LEU A 131 4.32 19.43 1.26
CA LEU A 131 3.08 19.84 1.94
C LEU A 131 3.15 21.29 2.43
N ILE A 132 4.27 21.71 3.01
CA ILE A 132 4.48 23.10 3.48
C ILE A 132 4.46 24.08 2.31
N ASP A 133 5.22 23.83 1.25
CA ASP A 133 5.29 24.69 0.07
C ASP A 133 3.91 24.88 -0.56
N LEU A 134 3.06 23.85 -0.51
CA LEU A 134 1.69 23.90 -1.01
C LEU A 134 0.78 24.76 -0.11
N LEU A 135 0.94 24.70 1.21
CA LEU A 135 0.21 25.53 2.17
C LEU A 135 0.58 27.02 2.07
N TYR A 136 1.87 27.32 1.91
CA TYR A 136 2.40 28.68 1.92
C TYR A 136 2.60 29.29 0.53
N GLN A 137 1.94 28.76 -0.51
CA GLN A 137 1.97 29.41 -1.81
C GLN A 137 1.46 30.85 -1.69
N PRO A 138 2.11 31.83 -2.35
CA PRO A 138 1.77 33.25 -2.20
C PRO A 138 0.29 33.56 -2.49
N GLU A 139 -0.31 32.78 -3.39
CA GLU A 139 -1.71 32.90 -3.80
C GLU A 139 -2.71 32.54 -2.67
N ASN A 140 -2.25 31.84 -1.63
CA ASN A 140 -3.06 31.33 -0.53
C ASN A 140 -2.91 32.14 0.78
N TYR A 141 -1.96 33.08 0.84
CA TYR A 141 -1.59 33.80 2.07
C TYR A 141 -2.73 34.65 2.68
N ASP A 142 -3.63 35.16 1.84
CA ASP A 142 -4.74 36.04 2.26
C ASP A 142 -6.08 35.29 2.40
N GLN A 143 -6.08 33.96 2.27
CA GLN A 143 -7.31 33.17 2.26
C GLN A 143 -7.46 32.36 3.55
N ARG A 144 -8.70 32.28 4.06
CA ARG A 144 -8.99 31.40 5.19
C ARG A 144 -8.86 29.95 4.71
N ILE A 145 -7.87 29.26 5.26
CA ILE A 145 -7.58 27.86 4.94
C ILE A 145 -8.49 26.98 5.81
N GLY A 146 -9.30 26.16 5.15
CA GLY A 146 -10.13 25.15 5.79
C GLY A 146 -9.32 23.88 6.14
N PRO A 147 -9.99 22.84 6.67
CA PRO A 147 -9.38 21.57 6.99
C PRO A 147 -8.76 20.91 5.75
N GLN A 148 -7.64 20.24 5.94
CA GLN A 148 -6.84 19.65 4.87
C GLN A 148 -7.20 18.18 4.70
N ARG A 149 -7.59 17.76 3.48
CA ARG A 149 -7.95 16.36 3.22
C ARG A 149 -6.91 15.68 2.38
N THR A 150 -6.06 14.89 3.03
CA THR A 150 -5.10 14.05 2.32
C THR A 150 -5.67 12.71 1.90
N HIS A 151 -6.78 12.29 2.53
CA HIS A 151 -7.32 10.93 2.49
C HIS A 151 -6.30 9.85 2.88
N LEU A 152 -5.12 10.26 3.34
CA LEU A 152 -4.00 9.37 3.62
C LEU A 152 -4.19 8.82 5.03
N ARG A 153 -4.78 7.62 5.12
CA ARG A 153 -5.05 6.99 6.43
C ARG A 153 -3.88 6.26 7.03
N ARG A 154 -2.97 5.76 6.19
CA ARG A 154 -1.86 4.92 6.64
C ARG A 154 -0.56 5.36 6.00
N LEU A 155 0.38 5.70 6.86
CA LEU A 155 1.73 6.12 6.50
C LEU A 155 2.73 5.14 7.12
N ALA A 156 3.78 4.79 6.39
CA ALA A 156 4.88 3.98 6.87
C ALA A 156 6.20 4.70 6.63
N ILE A 157 7.07 4.76 7.65
CA ILE A 157 8.39 5.38 7.55
C ILE A 157 9.45 4.44 8.14
N PRO A 158 10.67 4.41 7.60
CA PRO A 158 11.75 3.62 8.18
C PRO A 158 12.21 4.21 9.51
N ARG A 159 12.60 3.35 10.46
CA ARG A 159 13.16 3.80 11.74
C ARG A 159 14.39 4.69 11.58
N ALA A 160 15.18 4.47 10.54
CA ALA A 160 16.34 5.30 10.22
C ALA A 160 16.00 6.80 10.05
N ALA A 161 14.76 7.15 9.64
CA ALA A 161 14.35 8.55 9.50
C ALA A 161 14.40 9.31 10.85
N PHE A 162 14.17 8.61 11.97
CA PHE A 162 14.24 9.22 13.31
C PHE A 162 15.67 9.57 13.72
N ASN A 163 16.66 8.80 13.27
CA ASN A 163 18.06 8.98 13.64
C ASN A 163 18.68 10.22 12.96
N ASN A 164 18.16 10.59 11.80
CA ASN A 164 18.70 11.67 10.97
C ASN A 164 18.00 13.02 11.20
N GLY A 165 17.06 13.10 12.16
CA GLY A 165 16.24 14.31 12.37
C GLY A 165 15.21 14.59 11.26
N GLU A 166 15.11 13.73 10.25
CA GLU A 166 14.20 13.90 9.11
C GLU A 166 12.73 13.83 9.53
N VAL A 167 12.43 13.27 10.70
CA VAL A 167 11.06 13.20 11.24
C VAL A 167 10.58 14.56 11.75
N GLU A 168 11.45 15.52 12.05
CA GLU A 168 11.03 16.85 12.57
C GLU A 168 10.09 17.57 11.59
N ILE A 169 10.40 17.53 10.30
CA ILE A 169 9.54 18.11 9.26
C ILE A 169 8.22 17.35 9.11
N LEU A 170 8.21 16.04 9.36
CA LEU A 170 7.01 15.23 9.35
C LEU A 170 6.12 15.58 10.54
N SER A 171 6.70 15.76 11.73
CA SER A 171 6.00 16.25 12.92
C SER A 171 5.39 17.62 12.69
N ALA A 172 6.07 18.51 11.97
CA ALA A 172 5.54 19.84 11.65
C ALA A 172 4.32 19.80 10.70
N VAL A 173 4.16 18.74 9.91
CA VAL A 173 3.05 18.61 8.94
C VAL A 173 1.99 17.59 9.32
N ILE A 174 2.22 16.78 10.36
CA ILE A 174 1.33 15.68 10.72
C ILE A 174 -0.05 16.18 11.15
N GLU A 175 -0.12 17.38 11.73
CA GLU A 175 -1.37 18.03 12.13
C GLU A 175 -2.26 18.37 10.92
N TYR A 176 -1.67 18.54 9.72
CA TYR A 176 -2.40 18.77 8.47
C TYR A 176 -2.82 17.45 7.78
N LEU A 177 -2.45 16.30 8.33
CA LEU A 177 -2.88 14.99 7.85
C LEU A 177 -4.11 14.52 8.62
N GLU A 178 -5.22 15.25 8.56
CA GLU A 178 -6.42 14.99 9.37
C GLU A 178 -6.99 13.57 9.25
N ASP A 179 -6.85 12.98 8.06
CA ASP A 179 -7.33 11.62 7.78
C ASP A 179 -6.34 10.53 8.26
N LEU A 180 -5.16 10.88 8.80
CA LEU A 180 -4.14 9.90 9.19
C LEU A 180 -4.56 9.12 10.45
N GLU A 181 -4.84 7.83 10.26
CA GLU A 181 -5.26 6.92 11.33
C GLU A 181 -4.09 6.11 11.89
N THR A 182 -3.06 5.83 11.08
CA THR A 182 -1.96 4.94 11.49
C THR A 182 -0.63 5.36 10.90
N LEU A 183 0.39 5.48 11.76
CA LEU A 183 1.79 5.62 11.40
C LEU A 183 2.55 4.35 11.76
N TYR A 184 3.04 3.63 10.74
CA TYR A 184 3.90 2.47 10.90
C TYR A 184 5.36 2.91 10.92
N VAL A 185 6.12 2.36 11.86
CA VAL A 185 7.59 2.47 11.87
C VAL A 185 8.17 1.15 11.39
N VAL A 186 8.80 1.17 10.22
CA VAL A 186 9.40 -0.01 9.58
C VAL A 186 10.80 -0.20 10.15
N LEU A 187 11.02 -1.35 10.80
CA LEU A 187 12.32 -1.78 11.27
C LEU A 187 13.04 -2.51 10.12
N ASN A 188 14.33 -2.25 9.94
CA ASN A 188 15.13 -3.11 9.06
C ASN A 188 15.36 -4.46 9.75
N HIS A 189 15.61 -5.52 8.98
CA HIS A 189 15.86 -6.85 9.55
C HIS A 189 17.03 -6.84 10.56
N GLY A 190 18.08 -6.05 10.30
CA GLY A 190 19.19 -5.85 11.23
C GLY A 190 18.91 -4.97 12.46
N ASP A 191 17.76 -4.30 12.52
CA ASP A 191 17.31 -3.59 13.74
C ASP A 191 16.59 -4.56 14.71
N VAL A 192 16.10 -5.70 14.21
CA VAL A 192 15.43 -6.76 14.99
C VAL A 192 16.46 -7.73 15.58
N ASP A 193 17.56 -7.99 14.86
CA ASP A 193 18.64 -8.90 15.30
C ASP A 193 19.50 -8.33 16.46
N ASN A 194 19.33 -7.06 16.84
CA ASN A 194 19.92 -6.52 18.07
C ASN A 194 19.06 -6.83 19.32
N ALA A 195 17.99 -7.62 19.17
CA ALA A 195 17.14 -8.04 20.28
C ALA A 195 17.33 -9.51 20.71
N ASP A 196 17.97 -10.39 19.91
CA ASP A 196 18.43 -11.71 20.39
C ASP A 196 19.35 -12.39 19.35
N GLU A 197 20.41 -13.04 19.82
CA GLU A 197 21.42 -13.73 19.00
C GLU A 197 20.84 -14.99 18.32
N GLY A 198 21.05 -15.17 17.01
CA GLY A 198 20.77 -16.45 16.35
C GLY A 198 20.91 -16.45 14.83
N VAL A 199 21.98 -17.07 14.35
CA VAL A 199 22.36 -17.25 12.93
C VAL A 199 21.23 -17.87 12.08
N GLY A 200 20.93 -17.28 10.92
CA GLY A 200 20.05 -17.89 9.91
C GLY A 200 19.89 -17.09 8.61
N GLU A 201 20.51 -17.62 7.54
CA GLU A 201 20.37 -17.33 6.10
C GLU A 201 19.17 -16.49 5.61
N GLN A 202 19.48 -15.48 4.78
CA GLN A 202 18.51 -14.63 4.09
C GLN A 202 17.71 -15.41 3.04
N ILE A 203 16.39 -15.48 3.22
CA ILE A 203 15.43 -15.92 2.18
C ILE A 203 14.67 -14.68 1.70
N PRO A 204 14.64 -14.36 0.40
CA PRO A 204 13.78 -13.30 -0.12
C PRO A 204 12.32 -13.79 -0.02
N ARG A 205 11.57 -13.32 0.98
CA ARG A 205 10.18 -13.73 1.18
C ARG A 205 9.23 -12.95 0.28
N THR A 206 8.72 -13.66 -0.72
CA THR A 206 7.52 -13.31 -1.49
C THR A 206 6.28 -13.56 -0.64
N ARG A 207 5.33 -12.63 -0.66
CA ARG A 207 3.95 -12.73 -0.11
C ARG A 207 3.86 -12.71 1.43
N TRP A 208 3.52 -11.54 1.98
CA TRP A 208 3.15 -11.38 3.38
C TRP A 208 1.68 -11.73 3.56
N GLU A 209 1.37 -13.01 3.74
CA GLU A 209 0.11 -13.41 4.37
C GLU A 209 0.31 -13.35 5.88
N PHE A 210 -0.44 -12.49 6.56
CA PHE A 210 -0.67 -12.63 7.99
C PHE A 210 -1.41 -13.95 8.20
N CYS A 211 -0.68 -15.01 8.54
CA CYS A 211 -1.30 -16.16 9.18
C CYS A 211 -1.80 -15.71 10.56
N ASN A 212 -3.06 -15.30 10.63
CA ASN A 212 -3.84 -15.39 11.87
C ASN A 212 -3.93 -16.87 12.25
N HIS A 213 -2.92 -17.40 12.92
CA HIS A 213 -3.17 -18.51 13.82
C HIS A 213 -3.62 -17.93 15.15
N SER A 214 -4.94 -17.95 15.31
CA SER A 214 -5.63 -18.11 16.57
C SER A 214 -4.75 -18.84 17.59
N LEU A 215 -4.46 -18.16 18.70
CA LEU A 215 -4.04 -18.81 19.94
C LEU A 215 -5.01 -19.96 20.20
N SER A 216 -4.54 -21.19 20.04
CA SER A 216 -5.26 -22.35 20.58
C SER A 216 -4.90 -22.46 22.06
N ASP A 217 -5.91 -22.60 22.91
CA ASP A 217 -5.86 -22.77 24.36
C ASP A 217 -5.17 -24.08 24.82
N ARG A 218 -3.96 -24.38 24.32
CA ARG A 218 -3.23 -25.62 24.61
C ARG A 218 -1.79 -25.47 25.08
N GLU A 219 -1.31 -24.25 25.30
CA GLU A 219 0.04 -23.98 25.84
C GLU A 219 -0.02 -23.22 27.18
N ARG A 220 -0.94 -23.62 28.07
CA ARG A 220 -1.00 -23.12 29.46
C ARG A 220 -0.68 -24.15 30.54
N ASP A 221 -0.42 -25.41 30.19
CA ASP A 221 -0.28 -26.49 31.20
C ASP A 221 1.15 -27.06 31.39
N ASP A 222 2.16 -26.62 30.63
CA ASP A 222 3.52 -27.22 30.73
C ASP A 222 4.52 -26.44 31.60
N LEU A 223 4.05 -25.66 32.59
CA LEU A 223 4.92 -25.00 33.57
C LEU A 223 4.59 -25.31 35.04
N LEU A 224 3.91 -26.41 35.34
CA LEU A 224 3.75 -26.89 36.72
C LEU A 224 3.67 -28.42 36.80
N THR A 225 4.70 -29.15 36.38
CA THR A 225 5.11 -30.44 36.98
C THR A 225 6.40 -30.93 36.29
N GLY A 226 7.52 -31.01 37.02
CA GLY A 226 8.71 -31.60 36.41
C GLY A 226 10.06 -31.43 37.12
N SER A 227 10.08 -31.68 38.44
CA SER A 227 11.25 -31.96 39.31
C SER A 227 12.30 -30.88 39.52
#